data_AF-K0DUT4-F1
#
_entry.id   AF-K0DUT4-F1
#
_cell.length_a   1.000
_cell.length_b   1.000
_cell.length_c   1.000
_cell.angle_alpha   90.00
_cell.angle_beta   90.00
_cell.angle_gamma   90.00
#
_symmetry.space_group_name_H-M   'P 1'
#
loop_
_entity.id
_entity.type
_entity.pdbx_description
1 polymer ?
#
loop_
_entity_poly.entity_id
_entity_poly.type
_entity_poly.pdbx_seq_one_letter_code
_entity_poly.pdbx_strand_id
1 'polypeptide(L)'
;MSEHINWLRPALTRTTTSAPPNSSLIPLPKPYVVPGGRFREGYYWDTYFTMLGLQEAGREDLVDNMLDNFAYLIDTFGHIPNGNRTYYLDRSQPPFFSHMVELAAKVEGHGVYQKYLPALRKEYGYWMQGESSTPAGSATRNVVVMPDRSVLNRYWDELDTPRDESYLEDIQTAQKATGRNPNDVYRELRATAESGWDFSSRWFGDNMTLATVRTTSIIPVDLNSLMFHLEITIAKGCGETRDFRCVGEFAGRAAKRALAINRYLWNPNGYYGDYDWQLAEPRDNKTAAMVFPLFVGAAWPDRAKKTAEQVQSTLLQPGGLVTTTYNTTQQWDAPNGWAPLHWVAIQGLKRYGQDALAQQIGTRFLADVKGVYASDRKLVEKYVVEGAGTGGGGGGEYPLQDGFGWTNGVTLKLLDLYSPGE
;
A
#
# COMPACT_ATOMS: atom_id res chain seq x y z
N MET A 1 15.47 -6.53 20.20
CA MET A 1 14.37 -5.84 19.47
C MET A 1 13.11 -6.69 19.47
N SER A 2 13.20 -7.98 19.14
CA SER A 2 12.08 -8.93 19.14
C SER A 2 11.27 -8.90 20.44
N GLU A 3 11.94 -8.91 21.60
CA GLU A 3 11.29 -8.77 22.91
C GLU A 3 10.53 -7.44 23.07
N HIS A 4 11.11 -6.32 22.64
CA HIS A 4 10.47 -5.00 22.71
C HIS A 4 9.25 -4.91 21.81
N ILE A 5 9.32 -5.44 20.59
CA ILE A 5 8.19 -5.51 19.65
C ILE A 5 7.05 -6.35 20.25
N ASN A 6 7.38 -7.50 20.84
CA ASN A 6 6.40 -8.35 21.51
C ASN A 6 5.77 -7.65 22.72
N TRP A 7 6.58 -6.93 23.51
CA TRP A 7 6.13 -6.15 24.66
C TRP A 7 5.21 -4.98 24.29
N LEU A 8 5.42 -4.31 23.15
CA LEU A 8 4.57 -3.20 22.69
C LEU A 8 3.18 -3.62 22.21
N ARG A 9 2.99 -4.88 21.82
CA ARG A 9 1.74 -5.35 21.18
C ARG A 9 0.46 -5.05 21.97
N PRO A 10 0.37 -5.31 23.29
CA PRO A 10 -0.83 -4.97 24.05
C PRO A 10 -1.12 -3.45 24.03
N ALA A 11 -0.07 -2.62 24.04
CA ALA A 11 -0.21 -1.16 23.98
C ALA A 11 -0.69 -0.64 22.62
N LEU A 12 -0.50 -1.43 21.55
CA LEU A 12 -1.00 -1.14 20.20
C LEU A 12 -2.35 -1.81 19.91
N THR A 13 -2.82 -2.70 20.77
CA THR A 13 -4.11 -3.38 20.58
C THR A 13 -5.25 -2.50 21.12
N ARG A 14 -6.34 -2.39 20.37
CA ARG A 14 -7.57 -1.69 20.75
C ARG A 14 -8.74 -2.65 20.70
N THR A 15 -9.72 -2.40 21.56
CA THR A 15 -11.03 -3.07 21.53
C THR A 15 -12.09 -2.00 21.69
N THR A 16 -12.80 -1.69 20.61
CA THR A 16 -13.80 -0.62 20.56
C THR A 16 -15.07 -1.15 19.90
N THR A 17 -15.85 -1.92 20.66
CA THR A 17 -17.12 -2.53 20.18
C THR A 17 -18.31 -1.56 20.22
N SER A 18 -18.11 -0.36 20.77
CA SER A 18 -19.06 0.75 20.73
C SER A 18 -18.32 2.08 20.69
N ALA A 19 -19.01 3.14 20.28
CA ALA A 19 -18.50 4.50 20.28
C ALA A 19 -19.57 5.45 20.85
N PRO A 20 -19.18 6.51 21.58
CA PRO A 20 -20.12 7.54 22.03
C PRO A 20 -20.86 8.21 20.86
N PRO A 21 -22.06 8.77 21.08
CA PRO A 21 -22.73 9.58 20.06
C PRO A 21 -21.81 10.67 19.50
N ASN A 22 -21.88 10.90 18.18
CA ASN A 22 -21.05 11.86 17.44
C ASN A 22 -19.53 11.58 17.47
N SER A 23 -19.10 10.41 17.92
CA SER A 23 -17.73 9.94 17.72
C SER A 23 -17.47 9.70 16.23
N SER A 24 -16.33 10.15 15.73
CA SER A 24 -15.86 9.76 14.40
C SER A 24 -15.34 8.33 14.34
N LEU A 25 -15.00 7.71 15.47
CA LEU A 25 -14.52 6.32 15.51
C LEU A 25 -15.65 5.35 15.17
N ILE A 26 -15.41 4.50 14.18
CA ILE A 26 -16.31 3.42 13.77
C ILE A 26 -15.99 2.17 14.62
N PRO A 27 -16.96 1.65 15.40
CA PRO A 27 -16.75 0.44 16.18
C PRO A 27 -16.41 -0.78 15.33
N LEU A 28 -15.58 -1.66 15.88
CA LEU A 28 -15.21 -2.93 15.26
C LEU A 28 -15.61 -4.10 16.17
N PRO A 29 -16.10 -5.21 15.60
CA PRO A 29 -16.60 -6.34 16.39
C PRO A 29 -15.51 -7.10 17.15
N LYS A 30 -14.24 -7.01 16.71
CA LYS A 30 -13.10 -7.73 17.29
C LYS A 30 -11.95 -6.79 17.66
N PRO A 31 -11.01 -7.21 18.53
CA PRO A 31 -9.78 -6.47 18.77
C PRO A 31 -8.97 -6.25 17.49
N TYR A 32 -8.24 -5.14 17.42
CA TYR A 32 -7.39 -4.78 16.26
C TYR A 32 -6.12 -4.06 16.72
N VAL A 33 -5.07 -4.10 15.90
CA VAL A 33 -3.80 -3.43 16.17
C VAL A 33 -3.74 -2.11 15.41
N VAL A 34 -3.35 -1.03 16.08
CA VAL A 34 -3.14 0.29 15.47
C VAL A 34 -1.66 0.54 15.17
N PRO A 35 -1.31 1.43 14.24
CA PRO A 35 0.09 1.69 13.90
C PRO A 35 0.92 2.23 15.08
N GLY A 36 0.43 3.23 15.81
CA GLY A 36 1.14 3.87 16.93
C GLY A 36 1.11 5.40 16.88
N GLY A 37 1.44 6.06 18.00
CA GLY A 37 1.47 7.52 18.09
C GLY A 37 0.11 8.20 17.91
N ARG A 38 0.01 9.13 16.94
CA ARG A 38 -1.22 9.86 16.60
C ARG A 38 -2.29 8.96 15.96
N PHE A 39 -1.88 7.85 15.36
CA PHE A 39 -2.76 6.91 14.67
C PHE A 39 -3.44 6.00 15.69
N ARG A 40 -4.67 6.35 16.05
CA ARG A 40 -5.45 5.71 17.12
C ARG A 40 -6.57 4.83 16.59
N GLU A 41 -6.66 4.70 15.28
CA GLU A 41 -7.59 3.89 14.51
C GLU A 41 -6.83 2.77 13.78
N GLY A 42 -7.54 1.71 13.40
CA GLY A 42 -7.03 0.70 12.50
C GLY A 42 -6.90 1.30 11.10
N TYR A 43 -5.77 1.04 10.45
CA TYR A 43 -5.48 1.45 9.08
C TYR A 43 -5.41 0.22 8.18
N TYR A 44 -5.89 0.34 6.94
CA TYR A 44 -6.09 -0.79 6.08
C TYR A 44 -4.76 -1.47 5.68
N TRP A 45 -3.93 -0.83 4.86
CA TRP A 45 -2.75 -1.50 4.32
C TRP A 45 -1.65 -1.75 5.37
N ASP A 46 -1.51 -0.88 6.38
CA ASP A 46 -0.63 -1.02 7.54
C ASP A 46 -0.84 -2.37 8.24
N THR A 47 -2.09 -2.80 8.29
CA THR A 47 -2.48 -4.02 8.99
C THR A 47 -1.85 -5.25 8.35
N TYR A 48 -1.66 -5.30 7.03
CA TYR A 48 -1.03 -6.46 6.39
C TYR A 48 0.41 -6.61 6.86
N PHE A 49 1.17 -5.51 6.88
CA PHE A 49 2.56 -5.53 7.33
C PHE A 49 2.67 -5.78 8.83
N THR A 50 1.70 -5.32 9.62
CA THR A 50 1.60 -5.63 11.05
C THR A 50 1.31 -7.13 11.26
N MET A 51 0.38 -7.71 10.49
CA MET A 51 0.02 -9.13 10.55
C MET A 51 1.22 -10.05 10.29
N LEU A 52 2.16 -9.65 9.43
CA LEU A 52 3.40 -10.41 9.24
C LEU A 52 4.11 -10.68 10.57
N GLY A 53 4.22 -9.67 11.44
CA GLY A 53 4.84 -9.83 12.75
C GLY A 53 3.95 -10.54 13.78
N LEU A 54 2.63 -10.43 13.65
CA LEU A 54 1.70 -11.15 14.51
C LEU A 54 1.78 -12.66 14.26
N GLN A 55 1.86 -13.07 13.00
CA GLN A 55 2.07 -14.46 12.60
C GLN A 55 3.42 -15.00 13.11
N GLU A 56 4.51 -14.23 12.97
CA GLU A 56 5.81 -14.61 13.55
C GLU A 56 5.75 -14.81 15.07
N ALA A 57 4.87 -14.07 15.76
CA ALA A 57 4.67 -14.18 17.19
C ALA A 57 3.56 -15.17 17.59
N GLY A 58 3.05 -15.99 16.67
CA GLY A 58 2.01 -16.98 16.91
C GLY A 58 0.65 -16.40 17.31
N ARG A 59 0.35 -15.15 16.94
CA ARG A 59 -0.91 -14.44 17.24
C ARG A 59 -1.91 -14.52 16.10
N GLU A 60 -2.19 -15.75 15.64
CA GLU A 60 -3.21 -15.99 14.60
C GLU A 60 -4.59 -15.52 15.07
N ASP A 61 -4.87 -15.56 16.37
CA ASP A 61 -6.09 -14.99 16.96
C ASP A 61 -6.28 -13.49 16.59
N LEU A 62 -5.21 -12.70 16.52
CA LEU A 62 -5.30 -11.29 16.10
C LEU A 62 -5.35 -11.15 14.56
N VAL A 63 -4.71 -12.04 13.82
CA VAL A 63 -4.82 -12.07 12.35
C VAL A 63 -6.27 -12.33 11.95
N ASP A 64 -6.89 -13.36 12.53
CA ASP A 64 -8.30 -13.70 12.37
C ASP A 64 -9.24 -12.54 12.74
N ASN A 65 -9.01 -11.94 13.92
CA ASN A 65 -9.83 -10.82 14.39
C ASN A 65 -9.80 -9.63 13.41
N MET A 66 -8.64 -9.33 12.84
CA MET A 66 -8.51 -8.23 11.89
C MET A 66 -9.09 -8.57 10.51
N LEU A 67 -8.99 -9.82 10.04
CA LEU A 67 -9.70 -10.27 8.84
C LEU A 67 -11.22 -10.20 9.01
N ASP A 68 -11.74 -10.65 10.15
CA ASP A 68 -13.16 -10.54 10.49
C ASP A 68 -13.63 -9.07 10.57
N ASN A 69 -12.81 -8.19 11.14
CA ASN A 69 -13.09 -6.74 11.18
C ASN A 69 -13.13 -6.13 9.78
N PHE A 70 -12.21 -6.48 8.88
CA PHE A 70 -12.22 -5.97 7.51
C PHE A 70 -13.39 -6.52 6.70
N ALA A 71 -13.72 -7.80 6.84
CA ALA A 71 -14.93 -8.37 6.25
C ALA A 71 -16.19 -7.64 6.74
N TYR A 72 -16.27 -7.32 8.05
CA TYR A 72 -17.34 -6.50 8.62
C TYR A 72 -17.41 -5.10 8.00
N LEU A 73 -16.29 -4.41 7.82
CA LEU A 73 -16.25 -3.09 7.18
C LEU A 73 -16.71 -3.16 5.72
N ILE A 74 -16.24 -4.16 4.96
CA ILE A 74 -16.69 -4.41 3.59
C ILE A 74 -18.20 -4.66 3.54
N ASP A 75 -18.74 -5.45 4.47
CA ASP A 75 -20.17 -5.73 4.51
C ASP A 75 -21.01 -4.51 4.91
N THR A 76 -20.48 -3.65 5.77
CA THR A 76 -21.18 -2.48 6.31
C THR A 76 -21.13 -1.28 5.37
N PHE A 77 -19.98 -1.01 4.75
CA PHE A 77 -19.70 0.21 3.96
C PHE A 77 -19.42 -0.06 2.48
N GLY A 78 -19.40 -1.33 2.07
CA GLY A 78 -19.11 -1.74 0.69
C GLY A 78 -17.62 -1.83 0.35
N HIS A 79 -16.73 -1.35 1.22
CA HIS A 79 -15.28 -1.35 1.07
C HIS A 79 -14.60 -1.22 2.43
N ILE A 80 -13.27 -1.39 2.47
CA ILE A 80 -12.47 -1.07 3.66
C ILE A 80 -12.09 0.42 3.57
N PRO A 81 -12.55 1.29 4.49
CA PRO A 81 -12.12 2.69 4.52
C PRO A 81 -10.63 2.79 4.87
N ASN A 82 -10.00 3.92 4.54
CA ASN A 82 -8.58 4.20 4.86
C ASN A 82 -8.21 3.82 6.30
N GLY A 83 -9.07 4.22 7.25
CA GLY A 83 -9.11 3.68 8.60
C GLY A 83 -10.52 3.69 9.16
N ASN A 84 -10.73 3.15 10.37
CA ASN A 84 -12.07 3.05 10.97
C ASN A 84 -12.58 4.38 11.57
N ARG A 85 -12.62 5.44 10.75
CA ARG A 85 -13.17 6.76 11.06
C ARG A 85 -14.21 7.20 10.04
N THR A 86 -15.20 7.97 10.46
CA THR A 86 -16.27 8.45 9.58
C THR A 86 -15.77 9.31 8.42
N TYR A 87 -14.72 10.11 8.64
CA TYR A 87 -14.09 10.96 7.62
C TYR A 87 -13.15 10.20 6.66
N TYR A 88 -13.11 8.87 6.76
CA TYR A 88 -12.43 7.97 5.84
C TYR A 88 -13.40 7.09 5.03
N LEU A 89 -14.72 7.22 5.21
CA LEU A 89 -15.71 6.40 4.48
C LEU A 89 -15.82 6.72 2.99
N ASP A 90 -15.18 7.80 2.54
CA ASP A 90 -15.15 8.30 1.18
C ASP A 90 -14.00 7.73 0.32
N ARG A 91 -13.04 7.04 0.94
CA ARG A 91 -11.88 6.43 0.26
C ARG A 91 -11.40 5.16 0.96
N SER A 92 -10.78 4.28 0.19
CA SER A 92 -10.10 3.11 0.71
C SER A 92 -8.62 3.39 1.06
N GLN A 93 -7.78 2.38 0.88
CA GLN A 93 -6.32 2.39 0.91
C GLN A 93 -5.80 1.29 -0.04
N PRO A 94 -4.48 1.11 -0.25
CA PRO A 94 -3.99 0.03 -1.12
C PRO A 94 -4.57 -1.35 -0.75
N PRO A 95 -5.17 -2.11 -1.70
CA PRO A 95 -6.04 -3.24 -1.37
C PRO A 95 -5.28 -4.52 -0.99
N PHE A 96 -4.83 -4.58 0.27
CA PHE A 96 -4.07 -5.70 0.83
C PHE A 96 -4.91 -6.81 1.47
N PHE A 97 -6.24 -6.72 1.52
CA PHE A 97 -7.10 -7.73 2.15
C PHE A 97 -6.90 -9.12 1.51
N SER A 98 -6.73 -9.20 0.19
CA SER A 98 -6.37 -10.45 -0.49
C SER A 98 -5.03 -11.03 -0.03
N HIS A 99 -4.03 -10.20 0.26
CA HIS A 99 -2.75 -10.64 0.82
C HIS A 99 -2.88 -11.07 2.28
N MET A 100 -3.75 -10.42 3.07
CA MET A 100 -4.05 -10.84 4.45
C MET A 100 -4.74 -12.21 4.47
N VAL A 101 -5.70 -12.45 3.57
CA VAL A 101 -6.36 -13.75 3.39
C VAL A 101 -5.33 -14.83 3.01
N GLU A 102 -4.44 -14.54 2.05
CA GLU A 102 -3.38 -15.48 1.68
C GLU A 102 -2.38 -15.72 2.84
N LEU A 103 -2.10 -14.70 3.65
CA LEU A 103 -1.23 -14.82 4.82
C LEU A 103 -1.80 -15.81 5.87
N ALA A 104 -3.09 -15.68 6.21
CA ALA A 104 -3.76 -16.60 7.13
C ALA A 104 -3.90 -18.01 6.53
N ALA A 105 -4.24 -18.11 5.24
CA ALA A 105 -4.39 -19.39 4.56
C ALA A 105 -3.10 -20.24 4.52
N LYS A 106 -1.91 -19.61 4.62
CA LYS A 106 -0.63 -20.34 4.73
C LYS A 106 -0.50 -21.15 6.02
N VAL A 107 -1.15 -20.72 7.10
CA VAL A 107 -1.08 -21.37 8.42
C VAL A 107 -2.32 -22.21 8.69
N GLU A 108 -3.50 -21.69 8.37
CA GLU A 108 -4.79 -22.31 8.70
C GLU A 108 -5.35 -23.20 7.56
N GLY A 109 -4.74 -23.12 6.38
CA GLY A 109 -5.15 -23.88 5.20
C GLY A 109 -6.19 -23.17 4.34
N HIS A 110 -6.62 -23.86 3.28
CA HIS A 110 -7.35 -23.23 2.19
C HIS A 110 -8.80 -22.82 2.53
N GLY A 111 -9.37 -23.32 3.63
CA GLY A 111 -10.71 -22.95 4.09
C GLY A 111 -10.86 -21.43 4.34
N VAL A 112 -9.75 -20.73 4.62
CA VAL A 112 -9.70 -19.27 4.76
C VAL A 112 -10.12 -18.56 3.47
N TYR A 113 -9.69 -19.05 2.29
CA TYR A 113 -10.12 -18.47 1.01
C TYR A 113 -11.63 -18.58 0.82
N GLN A 114 -12.22 -19.72 1.18
CA GLN A 114 -13.66 -19.92 1.12
C GLN A 114 -14.41 -18.99 2.10
N LYS A 115 -13.92 -18.87 3.34
CA LYS A 115 -14.52 -18.01 4.38
C LYS A 115 -14.63 -16.56 3.91
N TYR A 116 -13.55 -16.01 3.33
CA TYR A 116 -13.48 -14.59 2.96
C TYR A 116 -13.80 -14.30 1.49
N LEU A 117 -14.12 -15.32 0.67
CA LEU A 117 -14.49 -15.14 -0.74
C LEU A 117 -15.62 -14.09 -0.96
N PRO A 118 -16.70 -14.05 -0.15
CA PRO A 118 -17.74 -13.02 -0.32
C PRO A 118 -17.19 -11.60 -0.14
N ALA A 119 -16.36 -11.37 0.88
CA ALA A 119 -15.74 -10.08 1.16
C ALA A 119 -14.76 -9.67 0.04
N LEU A 120 -13.90 -10.60 -0.41
CA LEU A 120 -12.99 -10.36 -1.55
C LEU A 120 -13.74 -9.93 -2.81
N ARG A 121 -14.86 -10.59 -3.14
CA ARG A 121 -15.68 -10.23 -4.30
C ARG A 121 -16.35 -8.86 -4.14
N LYS A 122 -16.82 -8.52 -2.94
CA LYS A 122 -17.45 -7.22 -2.66
C LYS A 122 -16.43 -6.10 -2.74
N GLU A 123 -15.22 -6.29 -2.20
CA GLU A 123 -14.12 -5.34 -2.35
C GLU A 123 -13.71 -5.16 -3.82
N TYR A 124 -13.56 -6.25 -4.59
CA TYR A 124 -13.33 -6.15 -6.04
C TYR A 124 -14.43 -5.35 -6.73
N GLY A 125 -15.68 -5.59 -6.34
CA GLY A 125 -16.84 -4.83 -6.81
C GLY A 125 -16.71 -3.33 -6.57
N TYR A 126 -16.18 -2.90 -5.41
CA TYR A 126 -15.89 -1.49 -5.11
C TYR A 126 -14.86 -0.89 -6.07
N TRP A 127 -13.70 -1.52 -6.25
CA TRP A 127 -12.65 -1.02 -7.13
C TRP A 127 -13.07 -0.97 -8.61
N MET A 128 -14.01 -1.83 -9.01
CA MET A 128 -14.50 -1.93 -10.39
C MET A 128 -15.81 -1.16 -10.65
N GLN A 129 -16.24 -0.30 -9.72
CA GLN A 129 -17.44 0.51 -9.90
C GLN A 129 -17.31 1.43 -11.14
N GLY A 130 -18.21 1.24 -12.10
CA GLY A 130 -18.22 1.97 -13.37
C GLY A 130 -17.55 1.23 -14.53
N GLU A 131 -16.99 0.03 -14.35
CA GLU A 131 -16.35 -0.76 -15.42
C GLU A 131 -17.21 -0.86 -16.69
N SER A 132 -18.48 -1.21 -16.55
CA SER A 132 -19.37 -1.44 -17.69
C SER A 132 -19.87 -0.16 -18.38
N SER A 133 -19.81 0.99 -17.70
CA SER A 133 -20.34 2.27 -18.20
C SER A 133 -19.26 3.24 -18.66
N THR A 134 -18.00 2.99 -18.31
CA THR A 134 -16.88 3.89 -18.63
C THR A 134 -16.48 3.73 -20.11
N PRO A 135 -16.54 4.80 -20.93
CA PRO A 135 -16.05 4.77 -22.30
C PRO A 135 -14.54 4.50 -22.40
N ALA A 136 -14.08 3.92 -23.52
CA ALA A 136 -12.66 3.78 -23.79
C ALA A 136 -11.95 5.14 -23.87
N GLY A 137 -10.77 5.25 -23.27
CA GLY A 137 -10.01 6.50 -23.13
C GLY A 137 -10.53 7.42 -22.01
N SER A 138 -11.32 6.90 -21.06
CA SER A 138 -11.89 7.70 -19.97
C SER A 138 -11.85 6.95 -18.63
N ALA A 139 -12.27 7.65 -17.58
CA ALA A 139 -12.29 7.12 -16.22
C ALA A 139 -13.62 7.43 -15.51
N THR A 140 -14.06 6.50 -14.66
CA THR A 140 -15.16 6.71 -13.71
C THR A 140 -14.71 6.15 -12.36
N ARG A 141 -14.74 6.98 -11.31
CA ARG A 141 -14.22 6.61 -9.97
C ARG A 141 -12.81 6.02 -10.06
N ASN A 142 -12.58 4.86 -9.45
CA ASN A 142 -11.31 4.12 -9.46
C ASN A 142 -11.04 3.37 -10.77
N VAL A 143 -11.95 3.38 -11.76
CA VAL A 143 -11.77 2.66 -13.03
C VAL A 143 -11.25 3.58 -14.13
N VAL A 144 -10.23 3.12 -14.86
CA VAL A 144 -9.76 3.71 -16.12
C VAL A 144 -9.86 2.67 -17.23
N VAL A 145 -10.58 3.00 -18.30
CA VAL A 145 -10.66 2.15 -19.50
C VAL A 145 -9.72 2.72 -20.56
N MET A 146 -8.67 1.99 -20.88
CA MET A 146 -7.66 2.39 -21.86
C MET A 146 -8.25 2.40 -23.28
N PRO A 147 -7.59 3.08 -24.25
CA PRO A 147 -8.06 3.10 -25.65
C PRO A 147 -8.24 1.71 -26.27
N ASP A 148 -7.43 0.71 -25.87
CA ASP A 148 -7.54 -0.67 -26.32
C ASP A 148 -8.56 -1.51 -25.52
N ARG A 149 -9.36 -0.85 -24.66
CA ARG A 149 -10.33 -1.43 -23.72
C ARG A 149 -9.73 -2.27 -22.60
N SER A 150 -8.42 -2.23 -22.38
CA SER A 150 -7.84 -2.72 -21.13
C SER A 150 -8.41 -1.92 -19.96
N VAL A 151 -8.77 -2.60 -18.88
CA VAL A 151 -9.28 -1.96 -17.67
C VAL A 151 -8.18 -1.95 -16.61
N LEU A 152 -7.83 -0.77 -16.13
CA LEU A 152 -6.90 -0.55 -15.04
C LEU A 152 -7.60 0.30 -13.97
N ASN A 153 -6.95 0.43 -12.81
CA ASN A 153 -7.47 1.19 -11.70
C ASN A 153 -6.59 2.41 -11.36
N ARG A 154 -7.23 3.44 -10.80
CA ARG A 154 -6.59 4.61 -10.19
C ARG A 154 -7.10 4.81 -8.77
N TYR A 155 -6.34 5.56 -7.97
CA TYR A 155 -6.86 6.05 -6.70
C TYR A 155 -7.86 7.20 -6.94
N TRP A 156 -8.92 7.22 -6.15
CA TRP A 156 -10.05 8.12 -6.25
C TRP A 156 -10.80 8.17 -4.92
N ASP A 157 -11.02 9.38 -4.40
CA ASP A 157 -11.90 9.60 -3.26
C ASP A 157 -13.26 10.11 -3.77
N GLU A 158 -14.38 9.80 -3.10
CA GLU A 158 -15.73 10.23 -3.49
C GLU A 158 -16.04 11.72 -3.24
N LEU A 159 -15.28 12.40 -2.38
CA LEU A 159 -15.42 13.82 -2.05
C LEU A 159 -14.37 14.70 -2.74
N ASP A 160 -14.72 15.98 -2.93
CA ASP A 160 -13.86 17.03 -3.50
C ASP A 160 -13.80 18.26 -2.57
N THR A 161 -13.84 18.03 -1.27
CA THR A 161 -13.74 19.06 -0.21
C THR A 161 -12.44 18.87 0.59
N PRO A 162 -11.98 19.85 1.40
CA PRO A 162 -10.79 19.65 2.24
C PRO A 162 -10.95 18.46 3.20
N ARG A 163 -9.91 17.66 3.41
CA ARG A 163 -9.86 16.55 4.37
C ARG A 163 -10.15 17.03 5.78
N ASP A 164 -11.02 16.35 6.50
CA ASP A 164 -11.37 16.70 7.89
C ASP A 164 -10.14 16.65 8.81
N GLU A 165 -9.23 15.70 8.57
CA GLU A 165 -8.02 15.48 9.36
C GLU A 165 -6.82 16.40 9.00
N SER A 166 -6.92 17.15 7.89
CA SER A 166 -5.90 18.07 7.35
C SER A 166 -6.55 19.31 6.70
N TYR A 167 -7.61 19.83 7.32
CA TYR A 167 -8.52 20.81 6.69
C TYR A 167 -7.82 22.12 6.29
N LEU A 168 -6.96 22.64 7.17
CA LEU A 168 -6.26 23.90 6.93
C LEU A 168 -5.16 23.73 5.87
N GLU A 169 -4.43 22.63 5.94
CA GLU A 169 -3.36 22.25 5.02
C GLU A 169 -3.88 22.13 3.59
N ASP A 170 -5.04 21.47 3.41
CA ASP A 170 -5.69 21.32 2.11
C ASP A 170 -6.12 22.66 1.53
N ILE A 171 -6.76 23.53 2.34
CA ILE A 171 -7.16 24.88 1.91
C ILE A 171 -5.94 25.69 1.45
N GLN A 172 -4.87 25.68 2.24
CA GLN A 172 -3.64 26.40 1.89
C GLN A 172 -2.99 25.87 0.61
N THR A 173 -3.06 24.56 0.38
CA THR A 173 -2.55 23.94 -0.84
C THR A 173 -3.36 24.36 -2.06
N ALA A 174 -4.70 24.33 -1.96
CA ALA A 174 -5.58 24.78 -3.04
C ALA A 174 -5.40 26.27 -3.37
N GLN A 175 -5.16 27.12 -2.35
CA GLN A 175 -4.85 28.55 -2.57
C GLN A 175 -3.54 28.76 -3.35
N LYS A 176 -2.54 27.89 -3.16
CA LYS A 176 -1.26 27.92 -3.90
C LYS A 176 -1.38 27.39 -5.33
N ALA A 177 -2.39 26.58 -5.63
CA ALA A 177 -2.65 25.99 -6.94
C ALA A 177 -3.36 26.97 -7.89
N THR A 178 -2.70 28.10 -8.21
CA THR A 178 -3.28 29.18 -9.01
C THR A 178 -3.77 28.68 -10.38
N GLY A 179 -5.01 29.01 -10.73
CA GLY A 179 -5.63 28.64 -12.02
C GLY A 179 -6.32 27.28 -12.03
N ARG A 180 -6.32 26.53 -10.92
CA ARG A 180 -7.10 25.30 -10.75
C ARG A 180 -8.36 25.56 -9.92
N ASN A 181 -9.42 24.82 -10.20
CA ASN A 181 -10.59 24.79 -9.32
C ASN A 181 -10.16 24.14 -7.98
N PRO A 182 -10.40 24.80 -6.82
CA PRO A 182 -10.05 24.24 -5.51
C PRO A 182 -10.59 22.82 -5.27
N ASN A 183 -11.81 22.53 -5.74
CA ASN A 183 -12.42 21.21 -5.58
C ASN A 183 -11.64 20.11 -6.31
N ASP A 184 -11.12 20.41 -7.50
CA ASP A 184 -10.26 19.46 -8.22
C ASP A 184 -8.99 19.20 -7.40
N VAL A 185 -8.37 20.24 -6.82
CA VAL A 185 -7.18 20.07 -5.96
C VAL A 185 -7.50 19.22 -4.73
N TYR A 186 -8.62 19.45 -4.07
CA TYR A 186 -9.04 18.64 -2.92
C TYR A 186 -9.25 17.17 -3.27
N ARG A 187 -9.89 16.87 -4.41
CA ARG A 187 -10.04 15.49 -4.92
C ARG A 187 -8.67 14.82 -5.11
N GLU A 188 -7.70 15.54 -5.68
CA GLU A 188 -6.35 15.02 -5.87
C GLU A 188 -5.63 14.74 -4.56
N LEU A 189 -5.76 15.63 -3.57
CA LEU A 189 -5.18 15.43 -2.23
C LEU A 189 -5.78 14.20 -1.53
N ARG A 190 -7.11 14.07 -1.57
CA ARG A 190 -7.83 12.91 -1.00
C ARG A 190 -7.50 11.60 -1.70
N ALA A 191 -7.47 11.59 -3.03
CA ALA A 191 -7.05 10.42 -3.81
C ALA A 191 -5.59 10.02 -3.49
N THR A 192 -4.74 11.00 -3.15
CA THR A 192 -3.38 10.70 -2.69
C THR A 192 -3.37 10.04 -1.32
N ALA A 193 -4.25 10.45 -0.40
CA ALA A 193 -4.41 9.75 0.88
C ALA A 193 -4.95 8.31 0.69
N GLU A 194 -5.82 8.07 -0.30
CA GLU A 194 -6.21 6.70 -0.67
C GLU A 194 -5.03 5.87 -1.18
N SER A 195 -4.04 6.49 -1.83
CA SER A 195 -2.84 5.77 -2.29
C SER A 195 -1.95 5.27 -1.15
N GLY A 196 -2.12 5.80 0.07
CA GLY A 196 -1.19 5.61 1.19
C GLY A 196 0.12 6.39 1.05
N TRP A 197 0.34 7.12 -0.06
CA TRP A 197 1.55 7.90 -0.34
C TRP A 197 1.28 9.42 -0.26
N ASP A 198 0.63 9.88 0.81
CA ASP A 198 0.34 11.29 1.10
C ASP A 198 1.49 11.98 1.87
N PHE A 199 2.34 12.78 1.26
CA PHE A 199 2.45 13.04 -0.18
C PHE A 199 3.81 12.63 -0.73
N SER A 200 3.92 12.64 -2.07
CA SER A 200 5.09 12.20 -2.83
C SER A 200 5.18 12.95 -4.16
N SER A 201 6.41 13.24 -4.59
CA SER A 201 6.76 13.64 -5.96
C SER A 201 6.10 12.76 -7.03
N ARG A 202 5.82 11.50 -6.70
CA ARG A 202 5.13 10.52 -7.54
C ARG A 202 3.87 11.07 -8.20
N TRP A 203 3.13 11.93 -7.49
CA TRP A 203 1.81 12.42 -7.87
C TRP A 203 1.81 13.85 -8.44
N PHE A 204 2.95 14.53 -8.43
CA PHE A 204 3.06 15.94 -8.76
C PHE A 204 3.28 16.11 -10.26
N GLY A 205 2.63 17.10 -10.87
CA GLY A 205 2.82 17.40 -12.29
C GLY A 205 4.27 17.75 -12.64
N ASP A 206 5.00 18.36 -11.71
CA ASP A 206 6.40 18.75 -11.84
C ASP A 206 7.38 17.89 -11.01
N ASN A 207 6.89 16.80 -10.40
CA ASN A 207 7.61 15.93 -9.47
C ASN A 207 8.21 16.66 -8.24
N MET A 208 7.80 17.90 -7.92
CA MET A 208 8.40 18.68 -6.84
C MET A 208 7.39 19.39 -5.94
N THR A 209 6.32 19.94 -6.53
CA THR A 209 5.44 20.89 -5.85
C THR A 209 4.07 20.27 -5.59
N LEU A 210 3.66 20.20 -4.32
CA LEU A 210 2.35 19.64 -3.92
C LEU A 210 1.15 20.30 -4.63
N ALA A 211 1.19 21.61 -4.90
CA ALA A 211 0.11 22.31 -5.59
C ALA A 211 -0.14 21.81 -7.04
N THR A 212 0.81 21.06 -7.62
CA THR A 212 0.69 20.45 -8.95
C THR A 212 0.16 19.01 -8.90
N VAL A 213 -0.29 18.53 -7.73
CA VAL A 213 -0.82 17.17 -7.52
C VAL A 213 -1.94 16.82 -8.51
N ARG A 214 -1.86 15.63 -9.10
CA ARG A 214 -2.76 15.14 -10.16
C ARG A 214 -2.96 13.62 -10.11
N THR A 215 -2.97 13.04 -8.92
CA THR A 215 -3.15 11.61 -8.62
C THR A 215 -4.21 10.89 -9.45
N THR A 216 -5.40 11.46 -9.67
CA THR A 216 -6.48 10.84 -10.43
C THR A 216 -6.20 10.77 -11.94
N SER A 217 -5.21 11.52 -12.44
CA SER A 217 -4.72 11.39 -13.83
C SER A 217 -3.70 10.25 -14.00
N ILE A 218 -3.28 9.62 -12.90
CA ILE A 218 -2.20 8.65 -12.87
C ILE A 218 -2.78 7.25 -12.62
N ILE A 219 -2.39 6.29 -13.43
CA ILE A 219 -2.67 4.86 -13.24
C ILE A 219 -1.50 4.26 -12.44
N PRO A 220 -1.69 3.92 -11.16
CA PRO A 220 -0.61 3.50 -10.29
C PRO A 220 -0.21 2.05 -10.54
N VAL A 221 1.10 1.79 -10.63
CA VAL A 221 1.63 0.45 -10.87
C VAL A 221 1.43 -0.50 -9.69
N ASP A 222 1.46 0.03 -8.46
CA ASP A 222 1.18 -0.70 -7.23
C ASP A 222 -0.28 -1.10 -7.12
N LEU A 223 -1.22 -0.18 -7.28
CA LEU A 223 -2.66 -0.47 -7.23
C LEU A 223 -3.03 -1.59 -8.21
N ASN A 224 -2.57 -1.50 -9.45
CA ASN A 224 -2.90 -2.48 -10.46
C ASN A 224 -2.23 -3.84 -10.21
N SER A 225 -1.07 -3.87 -9.58
CA SER A 225 -0.45 -5.11 -9.10
C SER A 225 -1.27 -5.74 -7.98
N LEU A 226 -1.74 -4.96 -7.02
CA LEU A 226 -2.59 -5.45 -5.92
C LEU A 226 -3.96 -5.93 -6.42
N MET A 227 -4.54 -5.24 -7.42
CA MET A 227 -5.77 -5.68 -8.08
C MET A 227 -5.57 -7.01 -8.82
N PHE A 228 -4.41 -7.23 -9.44
CA PHE A 228 -4.07 -8.54 -10.03
C PHE A 228 -4.02 -9.63 -8.96
N HIS A 229 -3.40 -9.34 -7.81
CA HIS A 229 -3.35 -10.28 -6.69
C HIS A 229 -4.75 -10.60 -6.14
N LEU A 230 -5.62 -9.59 -6.02
CA LEU A 230 -7.02 -9.76 -5.62
C LEU A 230 -7.78 -10.68 -6.59
N GLU A 231 -7.64 -10.47 -7.91
CA GLU A 231 -8.27 -11.31 -8.92
C GLU A 231 -7.81 -12.77 -8.84
N ILE A 232 -6.51 -13.01 -8.66
CA ILE A 232 -5.95 -14.36 -8.45
C ILE A 232 -6.49 -14.99 -7.16
N THR A 233 -6.58 -14.21 -6.08
CA THR A 233 -7.05 -14.71 -4.77
C THR A 233 -8.54 -15.07 -4.80
N ILE A 234 -9.36 -14.30 -5.52
CA ILE A 234 -10.76 -14.65 -5.75
C ILE A 234 -10.87 -15.95 -6.56
N ALA A 235 -10.04 -16.12 -7.60
CA ALA A 235 -10.02 -17.37 -8.36
C ALA A 235 -9.66 -18.58 -7.48
N LYS A 236 -8.71 -18.44 -6.54
CA LYS A 236 -8.39 -19.48 -5.54
C LYS A 236 -9.59 -19.82 -4.66
N GLY A 237 -10.24 -18.81 -4.07
CA GLY A 237 -11.43 -19.02 -3.24
C GLY A 237 -12.60 -19.66 -4.01
N CYS A 238 -12.79 -19.30 -5.28
CA CYS A 238 -13.76 -19.96 -6.14
C CYS A 238 -13.41 -21.42 -6.47
N GLY A 239 -12.12 -21.77 -6.50
CA GLY A 239 -11.66 -23.16 -6.58
C GLY A 239 -12.07 -23.98 -5.35
N GLU A 240 -11.88 -23.41 -4.15
CA GLU A 240 -12.26 -24.06 -2.88
C GLU A 240 -13.77 -24.28 -2.77
N THR A 241 -14.59 -23.37 -3.29
CA THR A 241 -16.05 -23.53 -3.37
C THR A 241 -16.54 -24.34 -4.56
N ARG A 242 -15.63 -24.80 -5.44
CA ARG A 242 -15.93 -25.52 -6.70
C ARG A 242 -16.81 -24.73 -7.68
N ASP A 243 -16.76 -23.40 -7.64
CA ASP A 243 -17.38 -22.51 -8.63
C ASP A 243 -16.45 -22.30 -9.83
N PHE A 244 -16.39 -23.29 -10.72
CA PHE A 244 -15.49 -23.25 -11.89
C PHE A 244 -15.80 -22.12 -12.88
N ARG A 245 -17.04 -21.61 -12.89
CA ARG A 245 -17.39 -20.44 -13.71
C ARG A 245 -16.70 -19.19 -13.16
N CYS A 246 -16.78 -18.98 -11.85
CA CYS A 246 -16.05 -17.90 -11.19
C CYS A 246 -14.53 -18.04 -11.38
N VAL A 247 -13.98 -19.26 -11.28
CA VAL A 247 -12.54 -19.50 -11.55
C VAL A 247 -12.15 -19.01 -12.94
N GLY A 248 -12.89 -19.41 -13.98
CA GLY A 248 -12.62 -18.99 -15.35
C GLY A 248 -12.73 -17.48 -15.54
N GLU A 249 -13.72 -16.85 -14.92
CA GLU A 249 -13.90 -15.39 -14.98
C GLU A 249 -12.71 -14.65 -14.36
N PHE A 250 -12.37 -14.95 -13.11
CA PHE A 250 -11.33 -14.21 -12.39
C PHE A 250 -9.92 -14.54 -12.88
N ALA A 251 -9.66 -15.78 -13.32
CA ALA A 251 -8.41 -16.10 -14.01
C ALA A 251 -8.28 -15.31 -15.33
N GLY A 252 -9.37 -15.17 -16.09
CA GLY A 252 -9.40 -14.36 -17.31
C GLY A 252 -9.19 -12.86 -17.04
N ARG A 253 -9.78 -12.33 -15.97
CA ARG A 253 -9.58 -10.94 -15.51
C ARG A 253 -8.11 -10.71 -15.11
N ALA A 254 -7.55 -11.58 -14.28
CA ALA A 254 -6.14 -11.51 -13.88
C ALA A 254 -5.18 -11.57 -15.07
N ALA A 255 -5.44 -12.45 -16.06
CA ALA A 255 -4.62 -12.54 -17.26
C ALA A 255 -4.65 -11.24 -18.08
N LYS A 256 -5.84 -10.64 -18.26
CA LYS A 256 -5.98 -9.34 -18.95
C LYS A 256 -5.26 -8.22 -18.21
N ARG A 257 -5.35 -8.19 -16.88
CA ARG A 257 -4.65 -7.20 -16.06
C ARG A 257 -3.15 -7.35 -16.12
N ALA A 258 -2.63 -8.58 -16.05
CA ALA A 258 -1.20 -8.84 -16.21
C ALA A 258 -0.68 -8.35 -17.58
N LEU A 259 -1.43 -8.57 -18.67
CA LEU A 259 -1.11 -8.01 -19.98
C LEU A 259 -1.12 -6.48 -19.98
N ALA A 260 -2.11 -5.85 -19.35
CA ALA A 260 -2.21 -4.40 -19.26
C ALA A 260 -1.09 -3.77 -18.42
N ILE A 261 -0.71 -4.36 -17.28
CA ILE A 261 0.47 -3.97 -16.47
C ILE A 261 1.74 -4.06 -17.35
N ASN A 262 1.91 -5.16 -18.08
CA ASN A 262 3.03 -5.34 -18.99
C ASN A 262 2.90 -4.52 -20.30
N ARG A 263 1.88 -3.71 -20.47
CA ARG A 263 1.78 -2.81 -21.62
C ARG A 263 1.94 -1.36 -21.21
N TYR A 264 1.07 -0.92 -20.32
CA TYR A 264 0.92 0.48 -19.95
C TYR A 264 1.83 0.91 -18.80
N LEU A 265 2.10 0.00 -17.86
CA LEU A 265 2.86 0.30 -16.64
C LEU A 265 4.34 -0.07 -16.78
N TRP A 266 4.83 -0.12 -18.02
CA TRP A 266 6.23 -0.37 -18.33
C TRP A 266 6.84 0.88 -18.94
N ASN A 267 7.83 1.43 -18.25
CA ASN A 267 8.60 2.55 -18.74
C ASN A 267 9.69 2.04 -19.70
N PRO A 268 9.82 2.62 -20.92
CA PRO A 268 10.87 2.29 -21.87
C PRO A 268 12.30 2.37 -21.31
N ASN A 269 12.53 3.17 -20.28
CA ASN A 269 13.80 3.30 -19.55
C ASN A 269 14.16 2.06 -18.70
N GLY A 270 13.36 0.99 -18.76
CA GLY A 270 13.74 -0.31 -18.22
C GLY A 270 13.21 -0.62 -16.82
N TYR A 271 12.10 -0.03 -16.42
CA TYR A 271 11.45 -0.32 -15.13
C TYR A 271 9.93 -0.28 -15.25
N TYR A 272 9.23 -0.94 -14.33
CA TYR A 272 7.80 -0.73 -14.17
C TYR A 272 7.52 0.62 -13.50
N GLY A 273 6.50 1.34 -13.93
CA GLY A 273 6.19 2.67 -13.41
C GLY A 273 4.74 3.04 -13.68
N ASP A 274 4.34 4.20 -13.17
CA ASP A 274 2.99 4.71 -13.36
C ASP A 274 2.78 5.22 -14.80
N TYR A 275 1.52 5.30 -15.21
CA TYR A 275 1.14 5.84 -16.52
C TYR A 275 0.19 7.02 -16.34
N ASP A 276 0.46 8.16 -16.98
CA ASP A 276 -0.48 9.28 -17.01
C ASP A 276 -1.44 9.08 -18.18
N TRP A 277 -2.69 8.77 -17.87
CA TRP A 277 -3.68 8.42 -18.89
C TRP A 277 -4.25 9.62 -19.63
N GLN A 278 -4.12 10.82 -19.05
CA GLN A 278 -4.54 12.07 -19.69
C GLN A 278 -3.47 12.59 -20.64
N LEU A 279 -2.19 12.44 -20.29
CA LEU A 279 -1.04 12.77 -21.14
C LEU A 279 -0.67 11.63 -22.10
N ALA A 280 -1.23 10.44 -21.89
CA ALA A 280 -0.99 9.23 -22.67
C ALA A 280 0.48 8.79 -22.70
N GLU A 281 1.20 8.97 -21.59
CA GLU A 281 2.62 8.67 -21.48
C GLU A 281 3.00 7.93 -20.18
N PRO A 282 3.99 7.03 -20.21
CA PRO A 282 4.62 6.52 -19.00
C PRO A 282 5.27 7.67 -18.22
N ARG A 283 5.10 7.70 -16.91
CA ARG A 283 5.78 8.70 -16.07
C ARG A 283 7.24 8.32 -15.91
N ASP A 284 8.13 9.30 -16.01
CA ASP A 284 9.56 9.12 -15.78
C ASP A 284 9.97 9.55 -14.35
N ASN A 285 9.37 8.91 -13.36
CA ASN A 285 9.66 9.08 -11.95
C ASN A 285 9.95 7.72 -11.31
N LYS A 286 11.22 7.45 -11.01
CA LYS A 286 11.61 6.19 -10.37
C LYS A 286 11.16 6.20 -8.91
N THR A 287 10.27 5.28 -8.56
CA THR A 287 9.78 5.09 -7.21
C THR A 287 9.86 3.62 -6.82
N ALA A 288 9.85 3.33 -5.53
CA ALA A 288 9.81 1.97 -5.02
C ALA A 288 8.55 1.20 -5.46
N ALA A 289 7.51 1.88 -5.99
CA ALA A 289 6.34 1.20 -6.54
C ALA A 289 6.69 0.29 -7.74
N MET A 290 7.83 0.51 -8.41
CA MET A 290 8.29 -0.32 -9.53
C MET A 290 8.44 -1.81 -9.20
N VAL A 291 8.58 -2.17 -7.91
CA VAL A 291 8.73 -3.56 -7.49
C VAL A 291 7.40 -4.29 -7.26
N PHE A 292 6.26 -3.60 -7.27
CA PHE A 292 4.96 -4.24 -7.02
C PHE A 292 4.58 -5.32 -8.05
N PRO A 293 4.83 -5.14 -9.37
CA PRO A 293 4.61 -6.21 -10.34
C PRO A 293 5.46 -7.46 -10.07
N LEU A 294 6.66 -7.29 -9.52
CA LEU A 294 7.51 -8.40 -9.09
C LEU A 294 6.92 -9.06 -7.83
N PHE A 295 6.52 -8.27 -6.84
CA PHE A 295 5.93 -8.76 -5.59
C PHE A 295 4.74 -9.70 -5.83
N VAL A 296 3.80 -9.30 -6.70
CA VAL A 296 2.60 -10.07 -7.00
C VAL A 296 2.79 -11.15 -8.07
N GLY A 297 3.95 -11.19 -8.74
CA GLY A 297 4.23 -12.16 -9.79
C GLY A 297 3.58 -11.86 -11.15
N ALA A 298 3.23 -10.61 -11.42
CA ALA A 298 2.66 -10.17 -12.71
C ALA A 298 3.73 -9.80 -13.74
N ALA A 299 4.97 -9.53 -13.29
CA ALA A 299 6.05 -9.10 -14.17
C ALA A 299 6.51 -10.18 -15.17
N TRP A 300 6.88 -9.77 -16.38
CA TRP A 300 7.61 -10.66 -17.29
C TRP A 300 9.06 -10.80 -16.81
N PRO A 301 9.66 -12.01 -16.89
CA PRO A 301 11.01 -12.26 -16.33
C PRO A 301 12.09 -11.26 -16.78
N ASP A 302 12.15 -10.92 -18.07
CA ASP A 302 13.13 -9.96 -18.59
C ASP A 302 12.94 -8.55 -18.03
N ARG A 303 11.70 -8.15 -17.79
CA ARG A 303 11.35 -6.85 -17.22
C ARG A 303 11.56 -6.81 -15.72
N ALA A 304 11.32 -7.92 -15.03
CA ALA A 304 11.67 -8.07 -13.63
C ALA A 304 13.17 -7.91 -13.42
N LYS A 305 14.00 -8.53 -14.28
CA LYS A 305 15.46 -8.35 -14.25
C LYS A 305 15.86 -6.88 -14.46
N LYS A 306 15.35 -6.22 -15.51
CA LYS A 306 15.65 -4.80 -15.77
C LYS A 306 15.20 -3.88 -14.63
N THR A 307 14.04 -4.16 -14.05
CA THR A 307 13.54 -3.42 -12.88
C THR A 307 14.48 -3.61 -11.68
N ALA A 308 14.98 -4.82 -11.44
CA ALA A 308 15.96 -5.08 -10.39
C ALA A 308 17.27 -4.32 -10.60
N GLU A 309 17.76 -4.23 -11.85
CA GLU A 309 18.93 -3.42 -12.21
C GLU A 309 18.69 -1.93 -11.93
N GLN A 310 17.49 -1.42 -12.22
CA GLN A 310 17.10 -0.04 -11.89
C GLN A 310 16.99 0.18 -10.37
N VAL A 311 16.40 -0.74 -9.62
CA VAL A 311 16.36 -0.70 -8.15
C VAL A 311 17.78 -0.62 -7.58
N GLN A 312 18.68 -1.50 -8.03
CA GLN A 312 20.06 -1.53 -7.54
C GLN A 312 20.84 -0.26 -7.86
N SER A 313 20.64 0.32 -9.05
CA SER A 313 21.40 1.49 -9.50
C SER A 313 20.84 2.83 -9.02
N THR A 314 19.56 2.89 -8.62
CA THR A 314 18.89 4.16 -8.32
C THR A 314 18.25 4.24 -6.94
N LEU A 315 17.67 3.15 -6.42
CA LEU A 315 16.93 3.19 -5.15
C LEU A 315 17.66 2.54 -3.98
N LEU A 316 18.63 1.66 -4.24
CA LEU A 316 19.41 1.01 -3.19
C LEU A 316 20.37 2.02 -2.55
N GLN A 317 20.14 2.34 -1.28
CA GLN A 317 20.91 3.25 -0.44
C GLN A 317 21.58 2.51 0.72
N PRO A 318 22.50 3.15 1.48
CA PRO A 318 23.17 2.49 2.61
C PRO A 318 22.23 2.00 3.70
N GLY A 319 21.11 2.69 3.95
CA GLY A 319 20.06 2.30 4.92
C GLY A 319 18.94 1.42 4.34
N GLY A 320 19.04 0.99 3.08
CA GLY A 320 18.03 0.14 2.45
C GLY A 320 17.52 0.70 1.13
N LEU A 321 16.21 0.88 0.99
CA LEU A 321 15.53 1.31 -0.23
C LEU A 321 14.90 2.68 -0.03
N VAL A 322 15.33 3.66 -0.84
CA VAL A 322 14.70 4.99 -0.85
C VAL A 322 13.39 4.96 -1.64
N THR A 323 12.44 5.80 -1.21
CA THR A 323 11.07 5.80 -1.76
C THR A 323 11.02 6.29 -3.19
N THR A 324 11.73 7.38 -3.50
CA THR A 324 11.83 7.99 -4.83
C THR A 324 13.25 8.52 -5.05
N THR A 325 13.55 8.97 -6.27
CA THR A 325 14.80 9.70 -6.58
C THR A 325 14.68 11.21 -6.39
N TYR A 326 13.57 11.72 -5.86
CA TYR A 326 13.31 13.15 -5.68
C TYR A 326 13.39 13.50 -4.20
N ASN A 327 14.19 14.52 -3.88
CA ASN A 327 14.26 15.08 -2.54
C ASN A 327 13.29 16.27 -2.46
N THR A 328 12.12 16.01 -1.89
CA THR A 328 11.09 17.03 -1.66
C THR A 328 10.91 17.22 -0.15
N THR A 329 10.02 18.14 0.25
CA THR A 329 9.63 18.28 1.66
C THR A 329 8.63 17.22 2.11
N GLN A 330 8.23 16.30 1.24
CA GLN A 330 7.19 15.32 1.48
C GLN A 330 7.76 14.01 2.04
N GLN A 331 6.91 13.25 2.74
CA GLN A 331 7.38 12.08 3.48
C GLN A 331 7.59 10.83 2.62
N TRP A 332 6.85 10.68 1.52
CA TRP A 332 6.99 9.54 0.59
C TRP A 332 7.95 9.86 -0.55
N ASP A 333 9.13 10.39 -0.19
CA ASP A 333 10.18 10.82 -1.10
C ASP A 333 11.56 10.57 -0.48
N ALA A 334 12.64 10.76 -1.27
CA ALA A 334 13.98 10.79 -0.70
C ALA A 334 14.09 11.89 0.38
N PRO A 335 14.84 11.64 1.48
CA PRO A 335 15.71 10.48 1.70
C PRO A 335 15.02 9.32 2.45
N ASN A 336 13.69 9.33 2.57
CA ASN A 336 12.98 8.37 3.40
C ASN A 336 12.85 6.99 2.73
N GLY A 337 12.94 5.96 3.55
CA GLY A 337 12.54 4.59 3.24
C GLY A 337 11.50 4.08 4.24
N TRP A 338 10.60 3.22 3.76
CA TRP A 338 9.44 2.75 4.53
C TRP A 338 9.43 1.23 4.59
N ALA A 339 9.17 0.67 5.77
CA ALA A 339 9.18 -0.78 5.99
C ALA A 339 8.29 -1.57 5.00
N PRO A 340 7.06 -1.11 4.66
CA PRO A 340 6.25 -1.73 3.61
C PRO A 340 6.98 -1.91 2.27
N LEU A 341 7.67 -0.88 1.81
CA LEU A 341 8.34 -0.86 0.51
C LEU A 341 9.57 -1.76 0.50
N HIS A 342 10.28 -1.84 1.62
CA HIS A 342 11.35 -2.82 1.80
C HIS A 342 10.82 -4.25 1.71
N TRP A 343 9.72 -4.56 2.40
CA TRP A 343 9.13 -5.89 2.36
C TRP A 343 8.68 -6.28 0.94
N VAL A 344 7.95 -5.39 0.27
CA VAL A 344 7.49 -5.60 -1.12
C VAL A 344 8.68 -5.83 -2.05
N ALA A 345 9.73 -5.00 -1.95
CA ALA A 345 10.93 -5.15 -2.78
C ALA A 345 11.65 -6.48 -2.54
N ILE A 346 11.86 -6.85 -1.28
CA ILE A 346 12.54 -8.09 -0.91
C ILE A 346 11.77 -9.30 -1.45
N GLN A 347 10.45 -9.37 -1.20
CA GLN A 347 9.63 -10.48 -1.66
C GLN A 347 9.54 -10.53 -3.19
N GLY A 348 9.39 -9.38 -3.85
CA GLY A 348 9.36 -9.31 -5.31
C GLY A 348 10.68 -9.73 -5.95
N LEU A 349 11.81 -9.25 -5.45
CA LEU A 349 13.14 -9.61 -5.96
C LEU A 349 13.43 -11.10 -5.78
N LYS A 350 13.14 -11.67 -4.59
CA LYS A 350 13.29 -13.11 -4.34
C LYS A 350 12.44 -13.95 -5.29
N ARG A 351 11.20 -13.53 -5.60
CA ARG A 351 10.32 -14.23 -6.56
C ARG A 351 10.97 -14.39 -7.94
N TYR A 352 11.86 -13.48 -8.34
CA TYR A 352 12.53 -13.49 -9.65
C TYR A 352 14.04 -13.83 -9.54
N GLY A 353 14.46 -14.51 -8.47
CA GLY A 353 15.83 -15.00 -8.30
C GLY A 353 16.87 -13.90 -8.10
N GLN A 354 16.46 -12.70 -7.66
CA GLN A 354 17.33 -11.58 -7.35
C GLN A 354 17.70 -11.57 -5.85
N ASP A 355 18.01 -12.75 -5.30
CA ASP A 355 18.20 -12.96 -3.85
C ASP A 355 19.32 -12.10 -3.26
N ALA A 356 20.42 -11.91 -3.99
CA ALA A 356 21.54 -11.10 -3.53
C ALA A 356 21.14 -9.62 -3.31
N LEU A 357 20.34 -9.05 -4.22
CA LEU A 357 19.83 -7.69 -4.08
C LEU A 357 18.79 -7.60 -2.95
N ALA A 358 17.89 -8.59 -2.87
CA ALA A 358 16.90 -8.67 -1.79
C ALA A 358 17.56 -8.75 -0.41
N GLN A 359 18.62 -9.55 -0.28
CA GLN A 359 19.40 -9.66 0.95
C GLN A 359 20.08 -8.34 1.29
N GLN A 360 20.70 -7.66 0.32
CA GLN A 360 21.31 -6.35 0.55
C GLN A 360 20.32 -5.31 1.05
N ILE A 361 19.12 -5.23 0.45
CA ILE A 361 18.06 -4.30 0.90
C ILE A 361 17.66 -4.64 2.34
N GLY A 362 17.42 -5.92 2.63
CA GLY A 362 16.95 -6.38 3.94
C GLY A 362 17.97 -6.18 5.05
N THR A 363 19.23 -6.52 4.83
CA THR A 363 20.28 -6.38 5.85
C THR A 363 20.62 -4.93 6.13
N ARG A 364 20.62 -4.06 5.10
CA ARG A 364 20.83 -2.61 5.26
C ARG A 364 19.70 -1.97 6.06
N PHE A 365 18.45 -2.24 5.71
CA PHE A 365 17.32 -1.71 6.45
C PHE A 365 17.27 -2.22 7.89
N LEU A 366 17.55 -3.51 8.10
CA LEU A 366 17.62 -4.08 9.45
C LEU A 366 18.74 -3.44 10.29
N ALA A 367 19.89 -3.15 9.69
CA ALA A 367 20.98 -2.44 10.37
C ALA A 367 20.58 -1.01 10.77
N ASP A 368 19.81 -0.32 9.93
CA ASP A 368 19.33 1.02 10.20
C ASP A 368 18.31 1.04 11.35
N VAL A 369 17.34 0.12 11.32
CA VAL A 369 16.38 -0.10 12.43
C VAL A 369 17.12 -0.43 13.73
N LYS A 370 18.15 -1.28 13.68
CA LYS A 370 19.01 -1.60 14.84
C LYS A 370 19.73 -0.36 15.38
N GLY A 371 20.22 0.50 14.49
CA GLY A 371 20.88 1.76 14.84
C GLY A 371 19.96 2.68 15.63
N VAL A 372 18.77 2.98 15.10
CA VAL A 372 17.76 3.81 15.77
C VAL A 372 17.30 3.18 17.09
N TYR A 373 17.08 1.87 17.11
CA TYR A 373 16.69 1.20 18.35
C TYR A 373 17.78 1.27 19.42
N ALA A 374 19.06 1.19 19.03
CA ALA A 374 20.17 1.27 19.97
C ALA A 374 20.29 2.66 20.61
N SER A 375 20.03 3.74 19.86
CA SER A 375 20.08 5.11 20.36
C SER A 375 18.81 5.52 21.12
N ASP A 376 17.63 5.21 20.56
CA ASP A 376 16.37 5.83 20.96
C ASP A 376 15.43 4.86 21.69
N ARG A 377 15.76 3.56 21.73
CA ARG A 377 14.98 2.50 22.37
C ARG A 377 13.54 2.38 21.86
N LYS A 378 13.32 2.73 20.59
CA LYS A 378 12.03 2.68 19.91
C LYS A 378 12.19 2.33 18.43
N LEU A 379 11.10 1.90 17.81
CA LEU A 379 10.97 1.77 16.37
C LEU A 379 10.01 2.86 15.87
N VAL A 380 10.31 3.40 14.70
CA VAL A 380 9.63 4.57 14.15
C VAL A 380 8.93 4.25 12.82
N GLU A 381 8.05 5.15 12.39
CA GLU A 381 7.24 5.06 11.18
C GLU A 381 8.06 4.92 9.88
N LYS A 382 9.12 5.73 9.73
CA LYS A 382 9.98 5.80 8.53
C LYS A 382 11.42 6.11 8.91
N TYR A 383 12.36 5.82 8.01
CA TYR A 383 13.80 5.93 8.25
C TYR A 383 14.46 6.75 7.14
N VAL A 384 15.43 7.58 7.49
CA VAL A 384 16.31 8.19 6.48
C VAL A 384 17.27 7.10 6.01
N VAL A 385 17.22 6.73 4.73
CA VAL A 385 18.05 5.63 4.19
C VAL A 385 19.28 6.10 3.42
N GLU A 386 19.35 7.39 3.10
CA GLU A 386 20.51 8.01 2.48
C GLU A 386 21.52 8.45 3.56
N GLY A 387 22.76 7.96 3.47
CA GLY A 387 23.80 8.21 4.48
C GLY A 387 23.98 7.04 5.45
N ALA A 388 25.00 7.13 6.31
CA ALA A 388 25.30 6.08 7.29
C ALA A 388 24.82 6.50 8.69
N GLY A 389 24.06 5.64 9.37
CA GLY A 389 23.62 5.84 10.75
C GLY A 389 22.56 6.94 10.90
N THR A 390 21.60 6.99 9.99
CA THR A 390 20.62 8.06 9.91
C THR A 390 19.33 7.68 10.64
N GLY A 391 18.79 8.64 11.40
CA GLY A 391 17.70 8.41 12.34
C GLY A 391 16.33 8.20 11.67
N GLY A 392 15.29 8.39 12.47
CA GLY A 392 13.93 8.43 11.94
C GLY A 392 13.74 9.49 10.86
N GLY A 393 12.95 9.16 9.85
CA GLY A 393 12.63 10.03 8.71
C GLY A 393 11.78 11.24 9.08
N GLY A 394 11.57 12.13 8.12
CA GLY A 394 10.81 13.37 8.31
C GLY A 394 9.94 13.73 7.11
N GLY A 395 9.56 15.00 7.02
CA GLY A 395 8.75 15.53 5.92
C GLY A 395 7.25 15.30 6.06
N GLY A 396 6.48 15.90 5.16
CA GLY A 396 5.02 15.86 5.16
C GLY A 396 4.37 16.82 6.16
N GLU A 397 3.10 16.54 6.49
CA GLU A 397 2.24 17.44 7.27
C GLU A 397 2.33 17.20 8.79
N TYR A 398 3.10 16.21 9.25
CA TYR A 398 3.16 15.87 10.67
C TYR A 398 4.51 15.29 11.12
N PRO A 399 4.83 15.38 12.44
CA PRO A 399 6.06 14.84 13.00
C PRO A 399 6.15 13.32 12.86
N LEU A 400 7.37 12.77 12.88
CA LEU A 400 7.61 11.33 12.92
C LEU A 400 6.84 10.63 14.07
N GLN A 401 6.27 9.45 13.78
CA GLN A 401 5.51 8.67 14.78
C GLN A 401 6.30 7.49 15.35
N ASP A 402 6.04 7.21 16.62
CA ASP A 402 6.65 6.12 17.41
C ASP A 402 5.70 4.91 17.47
N GLY A 403 6.24 3.70 17.37
CA GLY A 403 5.48 2.47 17.47
C GLY A 403 6.20 1.31 16.80
N PHE A 404 6.25 1.18 15.47
CA PHE A 404 5.17 1.50 14.53
C PHE A 404 4.75 0.17 13.88
N GLY A 405 3.45 -0.09 13.74
CA GLY A 405 2.88 -1.40 13.40
C GLY A 405 3.58 -2.14 12.25
N TRP A 406 3.69 -1.51 11.07
CA TRP A 406 4.40 -2.12 9.94
C TRP A 406 5.89 -2.32 10.19
N THR A 407 6.54 -1.44 10.96
CA THR A 407 8.00 -1.45 11.13
C THR A 407 8.33 -2.62 12.02
N ASN A 408 7.54 -2.80 13.07
CA ASN A 408 7.58 -3.92 13.96
C ASN A 408 7.39 -5.24 13.19
N GLY A 409 6.33 -5.31 12.38
CA GLY A 409 6.01 -6.53 11.64
C GLY A 409 7.05 -6.93 10.60
N VAL A 410 7.51 -5.97 9.80
CA VAL A 410 8.56 -6.20 8.80
C VAL A 410 9.90 -6.50 9.47
N THR A 411 10.26 -5.80 10.55
CA THR A 411 11.52 -6.07 11.28
C THR A 411 11.57 -7.50 11.79
N LEU A 412 10.48 -8.03 12.36
CA LEU A 412 10.41 -9.43 12.80
C LEU A 412 10.66 -10.41 11.65
N LYS A 413 10.02 -10.19 10.48
CA LYS A 413 10.29 -11.02 9.29
C LYS A 413 11.73 -10.92 8.80
N LEU A 414 12.35 -9.75 8.88
CA LEU A 414 13.73 -9.55 8.44
C LEU A 414 14.75 -10.17 9.41
N LEU A 415 14.46 -10.15 10.72
CA LEU A 415 15.27 -10.85 11.72
C LEU A 415 15.25 -12.36 11.47
N ASP A 416 14.08 -12.96 11.25
CA ASP A 416 13.98 -14.38 10.89
C ASP A 416 14.77 -14.71 9.61
N LEU A 417 14.62 -13.89 8.57
CA LEU A 417 15.28 -14.12 7.27
C LEU A 417 16.80 -13.96 7.28
N TYR A 418 17.33 -12.99 8.03
CA TYR A 418 18.73 -12.54 7.88
C TYR A 418 19.54 -12.48 9.18
N SER A 419 18.92 -12.70 10.33
CA SER A 419 19.58 -12.77 11.64
C SER A 419 18.87 -13.79 12.55
N PRO A 420 18.69 -15.05 12.10
CA PRO A 420 17.93 -16.05 12.86
C PRO A 420 18.60 -16.30 14.22
N GLY A 421 17.83 -16.15 15.29
CA GLY A 421 18.30 -16.29 16.68
C GLY A 421 18.57 -14.97 17.42
N GLU A 422 18.45 -13.82 16.75
CA GLU A 422 18.35 -12.48 17.37
C GLU A 422 16.90 -11.98 17.48
#